data_AF-A0A1X1YA93-F1
#
_entry.id   AF-A0A1X1YA93-F1
#
_cell.length_a   1.000
_cell.length_b   1.000
_cell.length_c   1.000
_cell.angle_alpha   90.00
_cell.angle_beta   90.00
_cell.angle_gamma   90.00
#
_symmetry.space_group_name_H-M   'P 1'
#
loop_
_entity.id
_entity.type
_entity.pdbx_description
1 polymer ?
#
loop_
_entity_poly.entity_id
_entity_poly.type
_entity_poly.pdbx_seq_one_letter_code
_entity_poly.pdbx_strand_id
1 'polypeptide(L)'
;MRGSRVDGTQMREHLLAALAADGAVLSTNALAQLAPWHVHSVRSGCASCHPEGQATPWNVLECHGSWHVIERPRTGHDIHPHLQRLVADGLVERSRPAGDRRVYWAATVGAGAGGPSGGVLLKRVAS
;
A
#
# COMPACT_ATOMS: atom_id res chain seq x y z
N MET A 1 -18.49 -15.75 -4.45
CA MET A 1 -18.10 -14.62 -3.58
C MET A 1 -17.92 -13.40 -4.46
N ARG A 2 -18.71 -12.33 -4.29
CA ARG A 2 -18.52 -11.08 -5.06
C ARG A 2 -17.34 -10.34 -4.44
N GLY A 3 -16.27 -10.10 -5.21
CA GLY A 3 -15.18 -9.24 -4.76
C GLY A 3 -15.74 -7.84 -4.49
N SER A 4 -15.81 -7.44 -3.22
CA SER A 4 -16.23 -6.10 -2.84
C SER A 4 -15.19 -5.10 -3.35
N ARG A 5 -15.61 -4.08 -4.10
CA ARG A 5 -14.72 -3.00 -4.51
C ARG A 5 -14.39 -2.18 -3.26
N VAL A 6 -13.13 -2.21 -2.84
CA VAL A 6 -12.63 -1.35 -1.78
C VAL A 6 -12.62 0.08 -2.29
N ASP A 7 -13.44 0.94 -1.69
CA ASP A 7 -13.45 2.37 -2.00
C ASP A 7 -12.24 3.10 -1.39
N GLY A 8 -12.12 4.39 -1.68
CA GLY A 8 -10.96 5.17 -1.25
C GLY A 8 -10.85 5.36 0.26
N THR A 9 -11.97 5.37 0.98
CA THR A 9 -12.00 5.50 2.45
C THR A 9 -11.62 4.17 3.10
N GLN A 10 -12.24 3.07 2.66
CA GLN A 10 -11.90 1.73 3.12
C GLN A 10 -10.42 1.37 2.86
N MET A 11 -9.87 1.84 1.73
CA MET A 11 -8.45 1.67 1.42
C MET A 11 -7.57 2.41 2.43
N ARG A 12 -7.90 3.66 2.78
CA ARG A 12 -7.15 4.45 3.77
C ARG A 12 -7.23 3.81 5.16
N GLU A 13 -8.39 3.33 5.57
CA GLU A 13 -8.59 2.60 6.83
C GLU A 13 -7.73 1.34 6.89
N HIS A 14 -7.70 0.54 5.82
CA HIS A 14 -6.83 -0.65 5.73
C HIS A 14 -5.34 -0.30 5.85
N LEU A 15 -4.88 0.72 5.13
CA LEU A 15 -3.49 1.15 5.18
C LEU A 15 -3.10 1.66 6.57
N LEU A 16 -3.99 2.41 7.22
CA LEU A 16 -3.77 2.89 8.58
C LEU A 16 -3.73 1.74 9.59
N ALA A 17 -4.65 0.78 9.48
CA ALA A 17 -4.66 -0.41 10.34
C ALA A 17 -3.36 -1.22 10.20
N ALA A 18 -2.85 -1.38 8.97
CA ALA A 18 -1.58 -2.06 8.72
C ALA A 18 -0.38 -1.34 9.36
N LEU A 19 -0.40 -0.01 9.43
CA LEU A 19 0.64 0.79 10.08
C LEU A 19 0.49 0.88 11.60
N ALA A 20 -0.75 0.77 12.10
CA ALA A 20 -1.04 0.77 13.54
C ALA A 20 -0.71 -0.57 14.20
N ALA A 21 -0.74 -1.67 13.45
CA ALA A 21 -0.33 -2.98 13.93
C ALA A 21 1.12 -2.94 14.44
N ASP A 22 1.30 -3.13 15.75
CA ASP A 22 2.59 -3.14 16.47
C ASP A 22 3.52 -1.94 16.18
N GLY A 23 2.96 -0.78 15.79
CA GLY A 23 3.75 0.41 15.45
C GLY A 23 4.65 0.21 14.22
N ALA A 24 4.21 -0.60 13.27
CA ALA A 24 5.01 -1.00 12.11
C ALA A 24 5.48 0.21 11.27
N VAL A 25 6.76 0.18 10.90
CA VAL A 25 7.34 1.07 9.89
C VAL A 25 7.48 0.30 8.60
N LEU A 26 6.65 0.63 7.60
CA LEU A 26 6.54 -0.16 6.37
C LEU A 26 6.93 0.65 5.14
N SER A 27 7.62 0.01 4.20
CA SER A 27 7.88 0.62 2.88
C SER A 27 6.60 0.69 2.05
N THR A 28 6.56 1.58 1.05
CA THR A 28 5.43 1.64 0.10
C THR A 28 5.11 0.28 -0.53
N ASN A 29 6.13 -0.51 -0.89
CA ASN A 29 5.91 -1.81 -1.52
C ASN A 29 5.36 -2.84 -0.53
N ALA A 30 5.81 -2.82 0.73
CA ALA A 30 5.28 -3.69 1.77
C ALA A 30 3.79 -3.39 2.03
N LEU A 31 3.43 -2.11 2.14
CA LEU A 31 2.03 -1.70 2.28
C LEU A 31 1.16 -2.11 1.08
N ALA A 32 1.69 -2.02 -0.14
CA ALA A 32 0.95 -2.41 -1.33
C ALA A 32 0.65 -3.92 -1.35
N GLN A 33 1.54 -4.76 -0.81
CA GLN A 33 1.32 -6.20 -0.70
C GLN A 33 0.29 -6.57 0.38
N LEU A 34 0.18 -5.77 1.44
CA LEU A 34 -0.83 -5.95 2.49
C LEU A 34 -2.20 -5.36 2.12
N ALA A 35 -2.25 -4.48 1.12
CA ALA A 35 -3.49 -3.84 0.71
C ALA A 35 -4.43 -4.85 0.02
N PRO A 36 -5.76 -4.69 0.17
CA PRO A 36 -6.73 -5.50 -0.54
C PRO A 36 -6.53 -5.45 -2.06
N TRP A 37 -6.72 -6.60 -2.71
CA TRP A 37 -6.57 -6.75 -4.15
C TRP A 37 -7.47 -5.77 -4.92
N HIS A 38 -7.00 -5.33 -6.08
CA HIS A 38 -7.69 -4.37 -6.94
C HIS A 38 -8.59 -5.07 -7.95
N VAL A 39 -9.91 -4.98 -7.74
CA VAL A 39 -10.90 -5.39 -8.73
C VAL A 39 -11.12 -4.26 -9.75
N HIS A 40 -10.90 -4.52 -11.03
CA HIS A 40 -11.23 -3.59 -12.11
C HIS A 40 -11.59 -4.30 -13.42
N SER A 41 -12.25 -3.57 -14.33
CA SER A 41 -12.60 -4.07 -15.65
C SER A 41 -11.52 -3.72 -16.66
N VAL A 42 -11.13 -4.67 -17.50
CA VAL A 42 -10.16 -4.50 -18.58
C VAL A 42 -10.78 -4.86 -19.93
N ARG A 43 -10.46 -4.08 -20.97
CA ARG A 43 -10.83 -4.40 -22.35
C ARG A 43 -9.66 -5.11 -23.02
N SER A 44 -9.80 -6.41 -23.20
CA SER A 44 -8.79 -7.28 -23.80
C SER A 44 -9.47 -8.54 -24.32
N GLY A 45 -8.86 -9.19 -25.31
CA GLY A 45 -9.29 -10.51 -25.76
C GLY A 45 -8.92 -11.59 -24.74
N CYS A 46 -9.65 -12.71 -24.73
CA CYS A 46 -9.45 -13.82 -23.79
C CYS A 46 -8.00 -14.32 -23.74
N ALA A 47 -7.37 -14.53 -24.90
CA ALA A 47 -5.98 -15.02 -24.97
C ALA A 47 -4.96 -14.11 -24.29
N SER A 48 -5.25 -12.80 -24.18
CA SER A 48 -4.40 -11.85 -23.45
C SER A 48 -4.73 -11.81 -21.96
N CYS A 49 -5.99 -12.06 -21.58
CA CYS A 49 -6.44 -11.95 -20.19
C CYS A 49 -6.20 -13.23 -19.38
N HIS A 50 -6.41 -14.39 -19.99
CA HIS A 50 -6.20 -15.71 -19.39
C HIS A 50 -5.62 -16.69 -20.42
N PRO A 51 -4.35 -16.51 -20.83
CA PRO A 51 -3.67 -17.44 -21.72
C PRO A 51 -3.67 -18.87 -21.19
N GLU A 52 -3.96 -19.84 -22.06
CA GLU A 52 -4.02 -21.25 -21.70
C GLU A 52 -2.66 -21.75 -21.21
N GLY A 53 -2.64 -22.44 -20.06
CA GLY A 53 -1.43 -23.02 -19.49
C GLY A 53 -0.44 -22.02 -18.88
N GLN A 54 -0.78 -20.72 -18.78
CA GLN A 54 0.12 -19.70 -18.25
C GLN A 54 -0.47 -19.02 -17.00
N ALA A 55 0.34 -18.97 -15.94
CA ALA A 55 0.01 -18.21 -14.74
C ALA A 55 0.07 -16.70 -15.03
N THR A 56 -0.89 -15.96 -14.50
CA THR A 56 -0.95 -14.50 -14.61
C THR A 56 -0.85 -13.87 -13.22
N PRO A 57 -0.38 -12.62 -13.09
CA PRO A 57 -0.31 -11.93 -11.81
C PRO A 57 -1.68 -11.37 -11.35
N TRP A 58 -2.78 -11.82 -11.96
CA TRP A 58 -4.16 -11.45 -11.66
C TRP A 58 -5.06 -12.67 -11.74
N ASN A 59 -6.24 -12.60 -11.13
CA ASN A 59 -7.29 -13.60 -11.31
C ASN A 59 -8.40 -13.03 -12.18
N VAL A 60 -8.96 -13.84 -13.08
CA VAL A 60 -10.16 -13.47 -13.84
C VAL A 60 -11.40 -13.84 -13.03
N LEU A 61 -12.21 -12.84 -12.70
CA LEU A 61 -13.46 -12.98 -11.97
C LEU A 61 -14.66 -13.14 -12.90
N GLU A 62 -14.64 -12.45 -14.05
CA GLU A 62 -15.68 -12.54 -15.08
C GLU A 62 -15.07 -12.44 -16.48
N CYS A 63 -15.56 -13.26 -17.41
CA CYS A 63 -15.18 -13.25 -18.82
C CYS A 63 -16.38 -12.91 -19.69
N HIS A 64 -16.26 -11.87 -20.50
CA HIS A 64 -17.31 -11.39 -21.42
C HIS A 64 -16.81 -11.38 -22.87
N GLY A 65 -15.77 -12.15 -23.18
CA GLY A 65 -15.16 -12.30 -24.51
C GLY A 65 -14.28 -11.12 -24.94
N SER A 66 -14.81 -9.91 -24.88
CA SER A 66 -14.13 -8.66 -25.29
C SER A 66 -13.72 -7.76 -24.11
N TRP A 67 -14.19 -8.09 -22.90
CA TRP A 67 -13.80 -7.44 -21.66
C TRP A 67 -13.89 -8.43 -20.49
N HIS A 68 -13.16 -8.13 -19.43
CA HIS A 68 -13.02 -9.01 -18.28
C HIS A 68 -13.08 -8.21 -16.99
N VAL A 69 -13.57 -8.83 -15.91
CA VAL A 69 -13.36 -8.34 -14.54
C VAL A 69 -12.21 -9.13 -13.97
N ILE A 70 -11.15 -8.44 -13.53
CA ILE A 70 -10.00 -9.08 -12.92
C ILE A 70 -9.75 -8.52 -11.53
N GLU A 71 -9.09 -9.30 -10.69
CA GLU A 71 -8.45 -8.84 -9.47
C GLU A 71 -6.93 -9.01 -9.55
N ARG A 72 -6.17 -8.04 -9.05
CA ARG A 72 -4.70 -8.11 -8.99
C ARG A 72 -4.14 -7.57 -7.68
N PRO A 73 -2.90 -7.94 -7.29
CA PRO A 73 -2.20 -7.24 -6.22
C PRO A 73 -2.12 -5.74 -6.48
N ARG A 74 -2.17 -4.94 -5.42
CA ARG A 74 -1.95 -3.50 -5.50
C ARG A 74 -0.47 -3.22 -5.73
N THR A 75 -0.20 -2.13 -6.43
CA THR A 75 1.14 -1.58 -6.62
C THR A 75 1.32 -0.35 -5.74
N GLY A 76 2.57 0.08 -5.55
CA GLY A 76 2.85 1.34 -4.86
C GLY A 76 2.12 2.54 -5.49
N HIS A 77 1.95 2.55 -6.82
CA HIS A 77 1.22 3.60 -7.52
C HIS A 77 -0.26 3.64 -7.13
N ASP A 78 -0.90 2.48 -6.95
CA ASP A 78 -2.32 2.42 -6.56
C ASP A 78 -2.57 3.00 -5.17
N ILE A 79 -1.62 2.81 -4.23
CA ILE A 79 -1.79 3.23 -2.84
C ILE A 79 -1.22 4.62 -2.56
N HIS A 80 -0.34 5.13 -3.42
CA HIS A 80 0.38 6.38 -3.15
C HIS A 80 -0.55 7.58 -2.90
N PRO A 81 -1.64 7.81 -3.68
CA PRO A 81 -2.56 8.91 -3.41
C PRO A 81 -3.25 8.79 -2.03
N HIS A 82 -3.53 7.58 -1.58
CA HIS A 82 -4.15 7.32 -0.28
C HIS A 82 -3.18 7.64 0.87
N LEU A 83 -1.91 7.26 0.72
CA LEU A 83 -0.86 7.59 1.70
C LEU A 83 -0.61 9.11 1.77
N GLN A 84 -0.57 9.80 0.63
CA GLN A 84 -0.47 11.27 0.60
C GLN A 84 -1.63 11.93 1.31
N ARG A 85 -2.85 11.40 1.14
CA ARG A 85 -4.01 11.91 1.85
C ARG A 85 -3.91 11.69 3.36
N LEU A 86 -3.48 10.52 3.81
CA LEU A 86 -3.26 10.23 5.23
C LEU A 86 -2.19 11.12 5.87
N VAL A 87 -1.13 11.50 5.13
CA VAL A 87 -0.16 12.50 5.57
C VAL A 87 -0.81 13.87 5.71
N ALA A 88 -1.60 14.28 4.72
CA ALA A 88 -2.31 15.57 4.76
C ALA A 88 -3.31 15.66 5.91
N ASP A 89 -3.92 14.53 6.27
CA ASP A 89 -4.83 14.40 7.43
C ASP A 89 -4.05 14.23 8.76
N GLY A 90 -2.71 14.17 8.74
CA GLY A 90 -1.87 14.08 9.93
C GLY A 90 -1.92 12.72 10.65
N LEU A 91 -2.29 11.64 9.94
CA LEU A 91 -2.46 10.29 10.50
C LEU A 91 -1.26 9.37 10.27
N VAL A 92 -0.39 9.71 9.33
CA VAL A 92 0.78 8.93 8.93
C VAL A 92 1.95 9.87 8.67
N GLU A 93 3.14 9.47 9.06
CA GLU A 93 4.39 10.16 8.71
C GLU A 93 5.13 9.44 7.59
N ARG A 94 5.80 10.24 6.76
CA ARG A 94 6.66 9.76 5.68
C ARG A 94 8.11 9.99 6.07
N SER A 95 8.92 8.95 6.01
CA SER A 95 10.37 9.04 6.24
C SER A 95 11.18 8.44 5.09
N ARG A 96 12.40 8.95 4.95
CA ARG A 96 13.41 8.41 4.02
C ARG A 96 14.75 8.36 4.75
N PRO A 97 15.11 7.20 5.34
CA PRO A 97 16.38 7.03 6.03
C PRO A 97 17.56 7.37 5.12
N ALA A 98 18.59 8.00 5.68
CA ALA A 98 19.80 8.34 4.93
C ALA A 98 20.45 7.07 4.37
N GLY A 99 20.82 7.08 3.09
CA GLY A 99 21.39 5.93 2.39
C GLY A 99 20.38 4.95 1.80
N ASP A 100 19.09 5.04 2.17
CA ASP A 100 18.04 4.23 1.54
C ASP A 100 17.28 5.04 0.45
N ARG A 101 17.05 4.38 -0.68
CA ARG A 101 16.23 4.93 -1.78
C ARG A 101 14.72 4.72 -1.55
N ARG A 102 14.34 3.87 -0.59
CA ARG A 102 12.96 3.55 -0.26
C ARG A 102 12.31 4.63 0.60
N VAL A 103 11.00 4.75 0.46
CA VAL A 103 10.15 5.58 1.31
C VAL A 103 9.45 4.66 2.31
N TYR A 104 9.51 5.05 3.57
CA TYR A 104 8.86 4.36 4.68
C TYR A 104 7.76 5.22 5.28
N TRP A 105 6.80 4.53 5.89
CA TRP A 105 5.59 5.10 6.44
C TRP A 105 5.37 4.54 7.83
N ALA A 106 4.88 5.37 8.75
CA ALA A 106 4.53 4.99 10.10
C ALA A 106 3.24 5.72 10.51
N ALA A 107 2.36 5.08 11.29
CA ALA A 107 1.21 5.77 11.85
C ALA A 107 1.69 6.84 12.84
N THR A 108 1.06 8.02 12.83
CA THR A 108 1.26 9.00 13.89
C THR A 108 0.57 8.45 15.14
N VAL A 109 1.34 7.94 16.10
CA VAL A 109 0.78 7.67 17.42
C VAL A 109 0.32 9.02 17.95
N GLY A 110 -0.99 9.18 18.20
CA GLY A 110 -1.55 10.44 18.63
C GLY A 110 -0.69 11.03 19.74
N ALA A 111 -0.27 12.29 19.57
CA ALA A 111 0.50 13.05 20.55
C ALA A 111 -0.32 13.18 21.85
N GLY A 112 -0.22 12.14 22.67
CA GLY A 112 -0.78 12.02 24.00
C GLY A 112 0.32 11.63 24.99
N ALA A 113 1.56 12.10 24.78
CA ALA A 113 2.60 12.22 25.80
C ALA A 113 3.78 13.01 25.18
N GLY A 114 4.08 14.18 25.73
CA GLY A 114 5.13 15.06 25.23
C GLY A 114 6.53 14.43 25.29
N GLY A 115 7.32 14.72 24.27
CA GLY A 115 8.77 14.54 24.26
C GLY A 115 9.35 15.11 22.98
N PRO A 116 10.29 16.07 23.03
CA PRO A 116 10.78 16.74 21.84
C PRO A 116 11.46 15.74 20.91
N SER A 117 11.19 15.87 19.60
CA SER A 117 11.97 15.28 18.52
C SER A 117 13.42 15.77 18.60
N GLY A 118 14.19 15.14 19.50
CA GLY A 118 15.61 15.33 19.66
C GLY A 118 16.32 14.59 18.54
N GLY A 119 17.04 15.36 17.72
CA GLY A 119 17.91 14.85 16.67
C GLY A 119 18.83 13.74 17.19
N VAL A 120 18.99 12.71 16.37
CA VAL A 120 19.95 11.63 16.60
C VAL A 120 21.36 12.24 16.51
N LEU A 121 21.88 12.63 17.67
CA LEU A 121 23.29 12.89 17.91
C LEU A 121 24.00 11.54 17.92
N LEU A 122 24.58 11.16 16.78
CA LEU A 122 25.53 10.05 16.71
C LEU A 122 26.75 10.39 17.58
N LYS A 123 26.83 9.82 18.78
CA LYS A 123 28.04 9.83 19.61
C LYS A 123 28.74 8.47 19.56
N ARG A 124 29.96 8.56 19.02
CA ARG A 124 31.22 7.89 19.39
C ARG A 124 31.36 6.38 19.16
N VAL A 125 32.41 6.05 18.39
CA VAL A 125 33.49 5.23 18.93
C VAL A 125 34.81 5.99 18.72
N ALA A 126 35.53 6.21 19.81
CA ALA A 126 36.92 6.66 19.84
C ALA A 126 37.70 5.62 20.65
N SER A 127 38.94 5.42 20.21
CA SER A 127 40.02 4.59 20.75
C SER A 127 39.93 3.09 20.43
#